data_AF-A0A9Q4B8N3-F1
#
_entry.id   AF-A0A9Q4B8N3-F1
#
_cell.length_a   1.000
_cell.length_b   1.000
_cell.length_c   1.000
_cell.angle_alpha   90.00
_cell.angle_beta   90.00
_cell.angle_gamma   90.00
#
_symmetry.space_group_name_H-M   'P 1'
#
loop_
_entity.id
_entity.type
_entity.pdbx_description
1 polymer ?
#
loop_
_entity_poly.entity_id
_entity_poly.type
_entity_poly.pdbx_seq_one_letter_code
_entity_poly.pdbx_strand_id
1 'polypeptide(L)'
;MSNSNALQFLVDKTETVRTLKLKKTEFQGLGHELSISQKDLMNSYNRSKNIKHTRDLGTHREEILRKHLLNAGLVPPKFLISEISCRVADTNGNYSRELDILFSNHEERILLMKRGNTLEVHPVENTYGTIQVKSKVTQTELESAFENIASYKRLRKNRSEKEANISNEGFGIIFFYTTDLDNEKLTECINSLKNKYSLDLVPNAIFILDHGHFILQHKDSYNYFLTDHISSCQNEELTYFCNPNHDDHLFHFHSILLYLLQNTRTFTFKLSDYYNLGNIDFNTNISFKFMFGEHHELMTCDKHKGDDYQYLKTIKSENLEKIYNSVINTQFYDENFILFNIHSDNLVKIYNPEKLELDPILKYDKNTMIYEKIIINKLGNKINVLLPWYYILKENLFEDCPRCQRNLTQKINRQKTKLKSPS
;
A
#
# COMPACT_ATOMS: atom_id res chain seq x y z
N MET A 1 -8.92 -13.68 -47.95
CA MET A 1 -9.56 -12.62 -47.14
C MET A 1 -8.61 -12.30 -46.00
N SER A 2 -8.24 -11.03 -45.78
CA SER A 2 -7.40 -10.65 -44.65
C SER A 2 -8.12 -10.94 -43.32
N ASN A 3 -7.38 -11.26 -42.25
CA ASN A 3 -7.95 -11.48 -40.91
C ASN A 3 -8.81 -10.30 -40.42
N SER A 4 -8.52 -9.07 -40.87
CA SER A 4 -9.31 -7.87 -40.58
C SER A 4 -10.75 -7.95 -41.12
N ASN A 5 -10.94 -8.48 -42.32
CA ASN A 5 -12.25 -8.54 -42.97
C ASN A 5 -13.15 -9.62 -42.36
N ALA A 6 -12.55 -10.71 -41.87
CA ALA A 6 -13.27 -11.76 -41.16
C ALA A 6 -13.73 -11.30 -39.76
N LEU A 7 -12.88 -10.56 -39.04
CA LEU A 7 -13.22 -10.02 -37.72
C LEU A 7 -14.35 -8.98 -37.82
N GLN A 8 -14.26 -8.05 -38.77
CA GLN A 8 -15.30 -7.04 -39.00
C GLN A 8 -16.65 -7.68 -39.33
N PHE A 9 -16.66 -8.72 -40.18
CA PHE A 9 -17.89 -9.45 -40.51
C PHE A 9 -18.55 -10.09 -39.28
N LEU A 10 -17.76 -10.62 -38.34
CA LEU A 10 -18.28 -11.22 -37.09
C LEU A 10 -18.86 -10.15 -36.15
N VAL A 11 -18.22 -8.99 -36.06
CA VAL A 11 -18.73 -7.84 -35.30
C VAL A 11 -20.08 -7.39 -35.86
N ASP A 12 -20.17 -7.18 -37.18
CA ASP A 12 -21.40 -6.74 -37.86
C ASP A 12 -22.55 -7.74 -37.68
N LYS A 13 -22.25 -9.04 -37.76
CA LYS A 13 -23.21 -10.13 -37.48
C LYS A 13 -23.71 -10.09 -36.03
N THR A 14 -22.81 -9.85 -35.08
CA THR A 14 -23.15 -9.79 -33.65
C THR A 14 -24.06 -8.61 -33.35
N GLU A 15 -23.79 -7.44 -33.97
CA GLU A 15 -24.62 -6.24 -33.83
C GLU A 15 -26.01 -6.42 -34.49
N THR A 16 -26.06 -7.12 -35.64
CA THR A 16 -27.32 -7.51 -36.28
C THR A 16 -28.16 -8.40 -35.36
N VAL A 17 -27.55 -9.41 -34.73
CA VAL A 17 -28.25 -10.30 -33.77
C VAL A 17 -28.77 -9.50 -32.56
N ARG A 18 -27.96 -8.62 -31.98
CA ARG A 18 -28.38 -7.73 -30.87
C ARG A 18 -29.58 -6.88 -31.25
N THR A 19 -29.56 -6.27 -32.44
CA THR A 19 -30.66 -5.45 -32.96
C THR A 19 -31.94 -6.24 -33.16
N LEU A 20 -31.85 -7.47 -33.68
CA LEU A 20 -33.01 -8.34 -33.84
C LEU A 20 -33.58 -8.83 -32.50
N LYS A 21 -32.72 -9.08 -31.51
CA LYS A 21 -33.15 -9.42 -30.14
C LYS A 21 -33.85 -8.24 -29.46
N LEU A 22 -33.45 -6.99 -29.71
CA LEU A 22 -34.05 -5.80 -29.05
C LEU A 22 -35.52 -5.65 -29.44
N LYS A 23 -35.89 -6.10 -30.64
CA LYS A 23 -37.27 -6.12 -31.11
C LYS A 23 -38.13 -7.19 -30.44
N LYS A 24 -37.53 -8.15 -29.73
CA LYS A 24 -38.21 -9.32 -29.17
C LYS A 24 -38.18 -9.38 -27.65
N THR A 25 -37.10 -8.92 -27.02
CA THR A 25 -36.90 -9.00 -25.57
C THR A 25 -36.24 -7.73 -25.05
N GLU A 26 -36.76 -7.22 -23.93
CA GLU A 26 -36.18 -6.04 -23.26
C GLU A 26 -34.81 -6.34 -22.67
N PHE A 27 -34.64 -7.50 -22.03
CA PHE A 27 -33.36 -7.95 -21.48
C PHE A 27 -32.66 -8.95 -22.39
N GLN A 28 -31.40 -8.70 -22.72
CA GLN A 28 -30.59 -9.56 -23.62
C GLN A 28 -29.46 -10.32 -22.92
N GLY A 29 -29.36 -10.20 -21.60
CA GLY A 29 -28.25 -10.72 -20.82
C GLY A 29 -27.22 -9.63 -20.48
N LEU A 30 -26.43 -9.91 -19.44
CA LEU A 30 -25.50 -8.96 -18.85
C LEU A 30 -24.42 -8.45 -19.82
N GLY A 31 -23.96 -9.29 -20.74
CA GLY A 31 -22.96 -8.89 -21.75
C GLY A 31 -23.45 -7.73 -22.63
N HIS A 32 -24.74 -7.69 -22.96
CA HIS A 32 -25.29 -6.58 -23.73
C HIS A 32 -25.33 -5.28 -22.91
N GLU A 33 -25.86 -5.33 -21.69
CA GLU A 33 -25.94 -4.17 -20.78
C GLU A 33 -24.56 -3.58 -20.48
N LEU A 34 -23.56 -4.45 -20.28
CA LEU A 34 -22.18 -4.03 -20.05
C LEU A 34 -21.51 -3.51 -21.32
N SER A 35 -21.87 -3.99 -22.51
CA SER A 35 -21.38 -3.39 -23.77
C SER A 35 -21.90 -1.96 -23.95
N ILE A 36 -23.15 -1.69 -23.56
CA ILE A 36 -23.72 -0.33 -23.57
C ILE A 36 -23.02 0.53 -22.52
N SER A 37 -22.90 0.02 -21.29
CA SER A 37 -22.23 0.73 -20.19
C SER A 37 -20.77 1.05 -20.53
N GLN A 38 -20.06 0.16 -21.24
CA GLN A 38 -18.70 0.40 -21.71
C GLN A 38 -18.63 1.56 -22.71
N LYS A 39 -19.59 1.64 -23.65
CA LYS A 39 -19.71 2.78 -24.57
C LYS A 39 -19.96 4.08 -23.80
N ASP A 40 -20.84 4.06 -22.79
CA ASP A 40 -21.15 5.23 -21.97
C ASP A 40 -19.97 5.68 -21.11
N LEU A 41 -19.23 4.72 -20.55
CA LEU A 41 -18.00 4.96 -19.79
C LEU A 41 -16.92 5.59 -20.68
N MET A 42 -16.72 5.05 -21.90
CA MET A 42 -15.81 5.63 -22.90
C MET A 42 -16.24 7.02 -23.37
N ASN A 43 -17.54 7.25 -23.55
CA ASN A 43 -18.07 8.57 -23.91
C ASN A 43 -17.83 9.60 -22.80
N SER A 44 -18.05 9.21 -21.54
CA SER A 44 -17.78 10.05 -20.37
C SER A 44 -16.30 10.37 -20.25
N TYR A 45 -15.43 9.38 -20.45
CA TYR A 45 -13.99 9.58 -20.53
C TYR A 45 -13.59 10.54 -21.66
N ASN A 46 -14.15 10.38 -22.86
CA ASN A 46 -13.84 11.25 -23.99
C ASN A 46 -14.28 12.70 -23.75
N ARG A 47 -15.45 12.91 -23.12
CA ARG A 47 -15.91 14.25 -22.71
C ARG A 47 -14.99 14.91 -21.68
N SER A 48 -14.39 14.12 -20.79
CA SER A 48 -13.45 14.63 -19.77
C SER A 48 -12.21 15.30 -20.37
N LYS A 49 -11.81 14.97 -21.61
CA LYS A 49 -10.62 15.52 -22.28
C LYS A 49 -10.65 17.05 -22.42
N ASN A 50 -11.81 17.68 -22.29
CA ASN A 50 -11.98 19.13 -22.33
C ASN A 50 -11.57 19.85 -21.03
N ILE A 51 -11.34 19.11 -19.93
CA ILE A 51 -10.87 19.67 -18.65
C ILE A 51 -9.39 20.02 -18.78
N LYS A 52 -9.04 21.29 -18.50
CA LYS A 52 -7.68 21.82 -18.71
C LYS A 52 -6.71 21.54 -17.56
N HIS A 53 -7.19 21.55 -16.31
CA HIS A 53 -6.34 21.34 -15.15
C HIS A 53 -6.13 19.84 -14.91
N THR A 54 -4.86 19.40 -14.87
CA THR A 54 -4.50 17.98 -14.83
C THR A 54 -4.99 17.26 -13.57
N ARG A 55 -4.99 17.94 -12.42
CA ARG A 55 -5.51 17.38 -11.17
C ARG A 55 -7.02 17.14 -11.25
N ASP A 56 -7.76 18.14 -11.73
CA ASP A 56 -9.22 18.07 -11.84
C ASP A 56 -9.63 17.02 -12.86
N LEU A 57 -8.82 16.86 -13.93
CA LEU A 57 -8.98 15.81 -14.92
C LEU A 57 -8.82 14.41 -14.31
N GLY A 58 -7.81 14.20 -13.46
CA GLY A 58 -7.59 12.95 -12.72
C GLY A 58 -8.78 12.61 -11.84
N THR A 59 -9.13 13.52 -10.92
CA THR A 59 -10.26 13.36 -10.00
C THR A 59 -11.58 13.09 -10.73
N HIS A 60 -11.83 13.79 -11.85
CA HIS A 60 -13.03 13.56 -12.65
C HIS A 60 -13.05 12.16 -13.29
N ARG A 61 -11.89 11.63 -13.72
CA ARG A 61 -11.79 10.29 -14.32
C ARG A 61 -11.88 9.18 -13.29
N GLU A 62 -11.41 9.40 -12.07
CA GLU A 62 -11.68 8.53 -10.93
C GLU A 62 -13.18 8.47 -10.64
N GLU A 63 -13.84 9.64 -10.63
CA GLU A 63 -15.28 9.76 -10.38
C GLU A 63 -16.14 9.09 -11.45
N ILE A 64 -15.73 9.15 -12.72
CA ILE A 64 -16.42 8.44 -13.80
C ILE A 64 -16.50 6.94 -13.51
N LEU A 65 -15.39 6.29 -13.13
CA LEU A 65 -15.38 4.86 -12.82
C LEU A 65 -16.13 4.56 -11.51
N ARG A 66 -15.94 5.39 -10.48
CA ARG A 66 -16.63 5.24 -9.19
C ARG A 66 -18.15 5.27 -9.34
N LYS A 67 -18.68 6.27 -10.07
CA LYS A 67 -20.12 6.36 -10.38
C LYS A 67 -20.63 5.15 -11.15
N HIS A 68 -19.84 4.67 -12.11
CA HIS A 68 -20.19 3.45 -12.85
C HIS A 68 -20.31 2.24 -11.92
N LEU A 69 -19.32 2.01 -11.05
CA LEU A 69 -19.36 0.89 -10.09
C LEU A 69 -20.56 0.98 -9.14
N LEU A 70 -20.88 2.18 -8.64
CA LEU A 70 -22.03 2.43 -7.76
C LEU A 70 -23.37 2.20 -8.48
N ASN A 71 -23.49 2.66 -9.72
CA ASN A 71 -24.75 2.64 -10.46
C ASN A 71 -25.01 1.32 -11.20
N ALA A 72 -23.97 0.55 -11.51
CA ALA A 72 -24.11 -0.71 -12.24
C ALA A 72 -24.92 -1.77 -11.47
N GLY A 73 -25.04 -1.64 -10.14
CA GLY A 73 -25.77 -2.58 -9.30
C GLY A 73 -25.14 -3.98 -9.20
N LEU A 74 -23.91 -4.14 -9.70
CA LEU A 74 -23.21 -5.43 -9.74
C LEU A 74 -22.39 -5.71 -8.48
N VAL A 75 -21.88 -4.67 -7.81
CA VAL A 75 -21.14 -4.81 -6.55
C VAL A 75 -22.15 -4.96 -5.40
N PRO A 76 -22.17 -6.09 -4.68
CA PRO A 76 -23.11 -6.27 -3.56
C PRO A 76 -22.93 -5.19 -2.48
N PRO A 77 -24.03 -4.69 -1.87
CA PRO A 77 -23.97 -3.60 -0.89
C PRO A 77 -23.07 -3.85 0.33
N LYS A 78 -22.79 -5.12 0.67
CA LYS A 78 -21.87 -5.51 1.75
C LYS A 78 -20.42 -5.05 1.49
N PHE A 79 -20.07 -4.78 0.24
CA PHE A 79 -18.79 -4.20 -0.16
C PHE A 79 -18.97 -2.69 -0.35
N LEU A 80 -18.59 -1.91 0.67
CA LEU A 80 -18.63 -0.46 0.60
C LEU A 80 -17.57 0.05 -0.37
N ILE A 81 -17.98 0.88 -1.33
CA ILE A 81 -17.10 1.60 -2.26
C ILE A 81 -16.84 2.99 -1.67
N SER A 82 -15.58 3.41 -1.58
CA SER A 82 -15.24 4.73 -1.06
C SER A 82 -15.82 5.86 -1.92
N GLU A 83 -16.45 6.84 -1.26
CA GLU A 83 -17.03 8.02 -1.93
C GLU A 83 -15.95 9.00 -2.42
N ILE A 84 -14.81 9.02 -1.73
CA ILE A 84 -13.65 9.85 -2.04
C ILE A 84 -12.37 9.02 -2.05
N SER A 85 -11.29 9.60 -2.57
CA SER A 85 -9.96 9.04 -2.44
C SER A 85 -9.55 9.00 -0.97
N CYS A 86 -8.88 7.93 -0.57
CA CYS A 86 -8.64 7.64 0.84
C CYS A 86 -7.25 7.04 1.06
N ARG A 87 -6.86 6.85 2.32
CA ARG A 87 -5.69 6.08 2.71
C ARG A 87 -6.11 4.94 3.60
N VAL A 88 -5.25 3.93 3.68
CA VAL A 88 -5.41 2.82 4.60
C VAL A 88 -4.22 2.82 5.54
N ALA A 89 -4.43 2.55 6.83
CA ALA A 89 -3.37 2.46 7.81
C ALA A 89 -3.38 1.10 8.52
N ASP A 90 -2.21 0.65 8.99
CA ASP A 90 -2.06 -0.53 9.83
C ASP A 90 -1.72 -0.16 11.29
N THR A 91 -1.77 -1.16 12.17
CA THR A 91 -1.50 -1.01 13.62
C THR A 91 -0.04 -0.71 13.96
N ASN A 92 0.85 -0.65 12.96
CA ASN A 92 2.25 -0.30 13.13
C ASN A 92 2.52 1.16 12.78
N GLY A 93 1.48 1.87 12.33
CA GLY A 93 1.52 3.25 11.88
C GLY A 93 1.61 3.38 10.36
N ASN A 94 1.86 2.29 9.62
CA ASN A 94 2.11 2.40 8.17
C ASN A 94 0.83 2.85 7.50
N TYR A 95 0.95 3.68 6.48
CA TYR A 95 -0.19 4.07 5.68
C TYR A 95 0.12 4.00 4.18
N SER A 96 -0.90 3.67 3.39
CA SER A 96 -0.82 3.64 1.94
C SER A 96 -0.66 5.05 1.37
N ARG A 97 -0.25 5.13 0.11
CA ARG A 97 -0.53 6.34 -0.69
C ARG A 97 -2.03 6.56 -0.81
N GLU A 98 -2.40 7.73 -1.35
CA GLU A 98 -3.81 8.00 -1.68
C GLU A 98 -4.31 7.00 -2.71
N LEU A 99 -5.41 6.34 -2.39
CA LEU A 99 -6.07 5.29 -3.15
C LEU A 99 -7.35 5.86 -3.75
N ASP A 100 -7.56 5.65 -5.05
CA ASP A 100 -8.67 6.27 -5.77
C ASP A 100 -10.02 5.63 -5.39
N ILE A 101 -10.10 4.30 -5.38
CA ILE A 101 -11.32 3.57 -5.04
C ILE A 101 -10.98 2.42 -4.10
N LEU A 102 -11.47 2.49 -2.86
CA LEU A 102 -11.29 1.46 -1.84
C LEU A 102 -12.58 0.66 -1.66
N PHE A 103 -12.44 -0.65 -1.51
CA PHE A 103 -13.51 -1.55 -1.09
C PHE A 103 -13.32 -1.96 0.37
N SER A 104 -14.35 -1.76 1.19
CA SER A 104 -14.31 -2.02 2.63
C SER A 104 -15.58 -2.71 3.14
N ASN A 105 -15.55 -3.22 4.37
CA ASN A 105 -16.70 -3.84 5.00
C ASN A 105 -17.77 -2.78 5.34
N HIS A 106 -18.90 -2.88 4.65
CA HIS A 106 -20.04 -1.98 4.83
C HIS A 106 -20.68 -2.08 6.22
N GLU A 107 -20.60 -3.22 6.91
CA GLU A 107 -21.25 -3.40 8.21
C GLU A 107 -20.54 -2.64 9.33
N GLU A 108 -19.22 -2.57 9.26
CA GLU A 108 -18.40 -1.91 10.28
C GLU A 108 -18.21 -0.41 10.03
N ARG A 109 -17.97 0.01 8.77
CA ARG A 109 -17.73 1.42 8.36
C ARG A 109 -16.77 2.22 9.27
N ILE A 110 -15.67 1.60 9.67
CA ILE A 110 -14.76 2.21 10.65
C ILE A 110 -13.79 3.16 9.94
N LEU A 111 -13.68 4.38 10.47
CA LEU A 111 -12.74 5.39 10.03
C LEU A 111 -11.79 5.75 11.17
N LEU A 112 -10.49 5.75 10.89
CA LEU A 112 -9.44 6.21 11.80
C LEU A 112 -9.31 7.73 11.79
N MET A 113 -9.52 8.35 10.63
CA MET A 113 -9.49 9.79 10.46
C MET A 113 -10.43 10.22 9.34
N LYS A 114 -11.18 11.31 9.57
CA LYS A 114 -11.96 12.00 8.55
C LYS A 114 -11.70 13.50 8.61
N ARG A 115 -11.25 14.08 7.51
CA ARG A 115 -11.03 15.54 7.36
C ARG A 115 -12.01 16.11 6.34
N GLY A 116 -13.19 16.47 6.80
CA GLY A 116 -14.29 16.92 5.93
C GLY A 116 -14.57 15.89 4.83
N ASN A 117 -14.68 16.37 3.59
CA ASN A 117 -14.86 15.52 2.39
C ASN A 117 -13.59 15.46 1.53
N THR A 118 -12.42 15.59 2.16
CA THR A 118 -11.14 15.66 1.42
C THR A 118 -10.22 14.47 1.67
N LEU A 119 -10.33 13.83 2.83
CA LEU A 119 -9.48 12.69 3.17
C LEU A 119 -10.14 11.83 4.23
N GLU A 120 -10.13 10.53 3.95
CA GLU A 120 -10.47 9.47 4.91
C GLU A 120 -9.29 8.52 5.09
N VAL A 121 -9.12 8.03 6.31
CA VAL A 121 -8.17 6.96 6.63
C VAL A 121 -8.92 5.78 7.22
N HIS A 122 -8.80 4.63 6.57
CA HIS A 122 -9.44 3.37 6.94
C HIS A 122 -8.44 2.42 7.62
N PRO A 123 -8.85 1.59 8.58
CA PRO A 123 -8.00 0.54 9.11
C PRO A 123 -7.88 -0.63 8.11
N VAL A 124 -6.68 -1.17 7.95
CA VAL A 124 -6.39 -2.24 6.97
C VAL A 124 -7.21 -3.52 7.20
N GLU A 125 -7.62 -3.80 8.44
CA GLU A 125 -8.45 -4.95 8.78
C GLU A 125 -9.81 -4.91 8.05
N ASN A 126 -10.36 -3.73 7.81
CA ASN A 126 -11.69 -3.53 7.24
C ASN A 126 -11.68 -3.52 5.70
N THR A 127 -10.52 -3.59 5.05
CA THR A 127 -10.42 -3.41 3.59
C THR A 127 -10.34 -4.74 2.83
N TYR A 128 -11.07 -4.83 1.72
CA TYR A 128 -10.98 -5.94 0.76
C TYR A 128 -9.90 -5.67 -0.29
N GLY A 129 -9.87 -4.46 -0.85
CA GLY A 129 -8.95 -4.15 -1.94
C GLY A 129 -9.16 -2.76 -2.49
N THR A 130 -8.37 -2.40 -3.50
CA THR A 130 -8.38 -1.07 -4.09
C THR A 130 -8.28 -1.13 -5.62
N ILE A 131 -8.80 -0.11 -6.30
CA ILE A 131 -8.52 0.17 -7.70
C ILE A 131 -7.72 1.48 -7.79
N GLN A 132 -6.62 1.46 -8.53
CA GLN A 132 -5.94 2.67 -8.99
C GLN A 132 -6.38 2.99 -10.41
N VAL A 133 -6.97 4.16 -10.62
CA VAL A 133 -7.48 4.64 -11.89
C VAL A 133 -6.46 5.57 -12.54
N LYS A 134 -6.14 5.28 -13.79
CA LYS A 134 -5.25 6.07 -14.62
C LYS A 134 -5.89 6.31 -15.98
N SER A 135 -5.48 7.40 -16.62
CA SER A 135 -6.14 7.84 -17.85
C SER A 135 -5.71 7.07 -19.08
N LYS A 136 -4.40 6.90 -19.24
CA LYS A 136 -3.78 6.31 -20.40
C LYS A 136 -2.51 5.62 -19.98
N VAL A 137 -2.20 4.48 -20.58
CA VAL A 137 -0.96 3.76 -20.28
C VAL A 137 0.23 4.56 -20.79
N THR A 138 1.11 4.90 -19.87
CA THR A 138 2.49 5.37 -20.12
C THR A 138 3.40 4.66 -19.12
N GLN A 139 4.71 4.65 -19.37
CA GLN A 139 5.66 4.06 -18.43
C GLN A 139 5.55 4.71 -17.04
N THR A 140 5.46 6.05 -16.98
CA THR A 140 5.36 6.79 -15.71
C THR A 140 4.07 6.49 -14.95
N GLU A 141 2.93 6.36 -15.65
CA GLU A 141 1.66 6.05 -15.01
C GLU A 141 1.59 4.58 -14.55
N LEU A 142 2.19 3.66 -15.29
CA LEU A 142 2.34 2.27 -14.86
C LEU A 142 3.19 2.17 -13.59
N GLU A 143 4.37 2.81 -13.57
CA GLU A 143 5.25 2.85 -12.39
C GLU A 143 4.53 3.44 -11.17
N SER A 144 3.85 4.59 -11.36
CA SER A 144 3.05 5.20 -10.30
C SER A 144 1.94 4.29 -9.79
N ALA A 145 1.24 3.57 -10.68
CA ALA A 145 0.12 2.73 -10.30
C ALA A 145 0.58 1.44 -9.58
N PHE A 146 1.67 0.81 -10.04
CA PHE A 146 2.29 -0.32 -9.33
C PHE A 146 2.70 0.07 -7.92
N GLU A 147 3.35 1.22 -7.76
CA GLU A 147 3.80 1.67 -6.45
C GLU A 147 2.63 2.02 -5.52
N ASN A 148 1.53 2.58 -6.03
CA ASN A 148 0.33 2.82 -5.23
C ASN A 148 -0.28 1.49 -4.73
N ILE A 149 -0.43 0.49 -5.61
CA ILE A 149 -0.90 -0.84 -5.22
C ILE A 149 0.04 -1.49 -4.20
N ALA A 150 1.35 -1.45 -4.44
CA ALA A 150 2.35 -1.99 -3.52
C ALA A 150 2.33 -1.26 -2.15
N SER A 151 2.03 0.04 -2.11
CA SER A 151 1.89 0.78 -0.85
C SER A 151 0.72 0.29 0.00
N TYR A 152 -0.40 -0.09 -0.63
CA TYR A 152 -1.54 -0.69 0.07
C TYR A 152 -1.24 -2.12 0.50
N LYS A 153 -0.70 -2.96 -0.39
CA LYS A 153 -0.41 -4.37 -0.10
C LYS A 153 0.72 -4.59 0.91
N ARG A 154 1.57 -3.59 1.16
CA ARG A 154 2.57 -3.62 2.24
C ARG A 154 1.96 -3.56 3.64
N LEU A 155 0.76 -3.02 3.78
CA LEU A 155 0.08 -2.90 5.07
C LEU A 155 -0.26 -4.28 5.62
N ARG A 156 -0.06 -4.48 6.93
CA ARG A 156 -0.23 -5.80 7.55
C ARG A 156 -1.45 -5.84 8.44
N LYS A 157 -2.36 -6.78 8.17
CA LYS A 157 -3.52 -7.08 9.00
C LYS A 157 -3.11 -7.97 10.18
N ASN A 158 -3.68 -7.76 11.36
CA ASN A 158 -3.53 -8.69 12.47
C ASN A 158 -4.33 -9.97 12.17
N ARG A 159 -3.64 -11.00 11.65
CA ARG A 159 -4.26 -12.23 11.12
C ARG A 159 -4.71 -13.18 12.25
N SER A 160 -5.79 -13.91 11.99
CA SER A 160 -6.12 -15.17 12.67
C SER A 160 -6.39 -16.24 11.61
N GLU A 161 -5.55 -17.28 11.60
CA GLU A 161 -5.61 -18.49 10.77
C GLU A 161 -5.67 -18.30 9.23
N LYS A 162 -5.30 -19.36 8.48
CA LYS A 162 -5.32 -19.39 7.02
C LYS A 162 -6.41 -20.37 6.56
N GLU A 163 -7.28 -19.93 5.65
CA GLU A 163 -8.24 -20.78 4.96
C GLU A 163 -7.80 -21.00 3.51
N ALA A 164 -7.96 -22.21 2.97
CA ALA A 164 -7.30 -22.63 1.74
C ALA A 164 -7.83 -22.00 0.43
N ASN A 165 -8.88 -21.17 0.46
CA ASN A 165 -9.50 -20.58 -0.74
C ASN A 165 -9.93 -19.12 -0.57
N ILE A 166 -9.58 -18.48 0.54
CA ILE A 166 -9.92 -17.08 0.83
C ILE A 166 -8.63 -16.34 1.11
N SER A 167 -8.43 -15.22 0.42
CA SER A 167 -7.27 -14.38 0.65
C SER A 167 -7.44 -13.57 1.93
N ASN A 168 -6.45 -13.65 2.81
CA ASN A 168 -6.28 -12.77 3.96
C ASN A 168 -5.71 -11.41 3.54
N GLU A 169 -4.97 -11.38 2.42
CA GLU A 169 -4.37 -10.16 1.89
C GLU A 169 -5.32 -9.41 0.95
N GLY A 170 -5.23 -8.08 0.99
CA GLY A 170 -6.02 -7.23 0.12
C GLY A 170 -5.65 -7.38 -1.36
N PHE A 171 -6.62 -7.20 -2.25
CA PHE A 171 -6.35 -7.14 -3.69
C PHE A 171 -6.09 -5.71 -4.17
N GLY A 172 -5.41 -5.58 -5.32
CA GLY A 172 -5.17 -4.33 -6.01
C GLY A 172 -5.40 -4.48 -7.51
N ILE A 173 -6.21 -3.61 -8.09
CA ILE A 173 -6.46 -3.54 -9.53
C ILE A 173 -5.93 -2.22 -10.06
N ILE A 174 -5.30 -2.24 -11.23
CA ILE A 174 -5.02 -1.02 -11.98
C ILE A 174 -6.03 -0.92 -13.12
N PHE A 175 -6.64 0.24 -13.30
CA PHE A 175 -7.60 0.50 -14.37
C PHE A 175 -7.14 1.68 -15.22
N PHE A 176 -6.98 1.43 -16.52
CA PHE A 176 -6.74 2.44 -17.54
C PHE A 176 -7.94 2.54 -18.48
N TYR A 177 -8.17 3.73 -19.05
CA TYR A 177 -9.16 3.89 -20.10
C TYR A 177 -8.63 3.52 -21.47
N THR A 178 -7.35 3.79 -21.76
CA THR A 178 -6.77 3.61 -23.10
C THR A 178 -5.25 3.48 -23.12
N THR A 179 -4.67 3.16 -24.27
CA THR A 179 -3.22 3.06 -24.52
C THR A 179 -2.92 3.33 -26.01
N ASP A 180 -1.70 3.82 -26.30
CA ASP A 180 -1.17 3.86 -27.69
C ASP A 180 -0.17 2.73 -27.96
N LEU A 181 0.20 1.96 -26.92
CA LEU A 181 1.15 0.88 -27.02
C LEU A 181 0.48 -0.37 -27.59
N ASP A 182 1.20 -1.08 -28.46
CA ASP A 182 0.80 -2.41 -28.92
C ASP A 182 0.90 -3.46 -27.79
N ASN A 183 0.27 -4.62 -28.02
CA ASN A 183 0.17 -5.68 -27.01
C ASN A 183 1.54 -6.24 -26.58
N GLU A 184 2.51 -6.31 -27.49
CA GLU A 184 3.85 -6.82 -27.20
C GLU A 184 4.59 -5.88 -26.24
N LYS A 185 4.63 -4.58 -26.56
CA LYS A 185 5.25 -3.57 -25.69
C LYS A 185 4.54 -3.42 -24.35
N LEU A 186 3.21 -3.50 -24.34
CA LEU A 186 2.44 -3.49 -23.08
C LEU A 186 2.86 -4.65 -22.18
N THR A 187 2.90 -5.86 -22.74
CA THR A 187 3.28 -7.07 -22.02
C THR A 187 4.71 -6.97 -21.50
N GLU A 188 5.64 -6.49 -22.31
CA GLU A 188 7.05 -6.27 -21.91
C GLU A 188 7.15 -5.26 -20.76
N CYS A 189 6.50 -4.10 -20.90
CA CYS A 189 6.53 -3.04 -19.89
C CYS A 189 5.94 -3.50 -18.55
N ILE A 190 4.79 -4.17 -18.58
CA ILE A 190 4.12 -4.69 -17.37
C ILE A 190 4.97 -5.75 -16.68
N ASN A 191 5.53 -6.71 -17.42
CA ASN A 191 6.35 -7.77 -16.84
C ASN A 191 7.70 -7.26 -16.33
N SER A 192 8.31 -6.28 -17.01
CA SER A 192 9.51 -5.58 -16.53
C SER A 192 9.26 -4.89 -15.18
N LEU A 193 8.10 -4.24 -15.03
CA LEU A 193 7.71 -3.65 -13.76
C LEU A 193 7.38 -4.68 -12.69
N LYS A 194 6.67 -5.77 -13.03
CA LYS A 194 6.41 -6.89 -12.11
C LYS A 194 7.69 -7.36 -11.44
N ASN A 195 8.78 -7.50 -12.21
CA ASN A 195 10.07 -8.01 -11.72
C ASN A 195 10.77 -7.07 -10.73
N LYS A 196 10.31 -5.82 -10.56
CA LYS A 196 10.82 -4.89 -9.52
C LYS A 196 10.21 -5.12 -8.15
N TYR A 197 9.14 -5.92 -8.04
CA TYR A 197 8.38 -6.13 -6.81
C TYR A 197 8.29 -7.63 -6.47
N SER A 198 8.12 -7.95 -5.19
CA SER A 198 7.70 -9.30 -4.77
C SER A 198 6.26 -9.57 -5.22
N LEU A 199 5.90 -10.84 -5.41
CA LEU A 199 4.61 -11.20 -6.00
C LEU A 199 3.42 -10.86 -5.09
N ASP A 200 3.63 -10.77 -3.78
CA ASP A 200 2.59 -10.30 -2.85
C ASP A 200 2.27 -8.80 -3.01
N LEU A 201 3.12 -8.02 -3.67
CA LEU A 201 2.96 -6.57 -3.82
C LEU A 201 2.48 -6.13 -5.21
N VAL A 202 2.53 -7.01 -6.21
CA VAL A 202 2.06 -6.66 -7.56
C VAL A 202 0.53 -6.61 -7.62
N PRO A 203 -0.07 -5.92 -8.61
CA PRO A 203 -1.50 -5.96 -8.85
C PRO A 203 -2.04 -7.38 -9.05
N ASN A 204 -3.33 -7.59 -8.81
CA ASN A 204 -4.01 -8.85 -9.13
C ASN A 204 -4.47 -8.85 -10.59
N ALA A 205 -4.81 -7.66 -11.12
CA ALA A 205 -5.19 -7.48 -12.51
C ALA A 205 -4.93 -6.04 -12.97
N ILE A 206 -4.68 -5.89 -14.27
CA ILE A 206 -4.54 -4.58 -14.94
C ILE A 206 -5.55 -4.55 -16.09
N PHE A 207 -6.44 -3.57 -16.09
CA PHE A 207 -7.46 -3.39 -17.13
C PHE A 207 -7.14 -2.18 -17.98
N ILE A 208 -7.40 -2.29 -19.28
CA ILE A 208 -7.39 -1.19 -20.24
C ILE A 208 -8.73 -1.27 -20.99
N LEU A 209 -9.63 -0.33 -20.70
CA LEU A 209 -11.05 -0.43 -21.05
C LEU A 209 -11.34 -0.67 -22.54
N ASP A 210 -10.50 -0.18 -23.44
CA ASP A 210 -10.63 -0.33 -24.89
C ASP A 210 -9.61 -1.29 -25.53
N HIS A 211 -8.81 -2.01 -24.73
CA HIS A 211 -7.79 -2.95 -25.24
C HIS A 211 -7.90 -4.36 -24.67
N GLY A 212 -8.12 -4.52 -23.36
CA GLY A 212 -8.06 -5.83 -22.73
C GLY A 212 -7.72 -5.80 -21.25
N HIS A 213 -7.30 -6.95 -20.74
CA HIS A 213 -6.84 -7.06 -19.36
C HIS A 213 -5.65 -8.01 -19.26
N PHE A 214 -4.87 -7.81 -18.19
CA PHE A 214 -3.70 -8.58 -17.86
C PHE A 214 -3.88 -9.22 -16.50
N ILE A 215 -3.63 -10.51 -16.42
CA ILE A 215 -3.66 -11.32 -15.19
C ILE A 215 -2.41 -12.18 -15.14
N LEU A 216 -1.97 -12.53 -13.92
CA LEU A 216 -0.83 -13.42 -13.74
C LEU A 216 -1.22 -14.86 -14.08
N GLN A 217 -0.36 -15.50 -14.86
CA GLN A 217 -0.52 -16.89 -15.27
C GLN A 217 0.76 -17.68 -14.97
N HIS A 218 0.58 -18.93 -14.55
CA HIS A 218 1.65 -19.92 -14.61
C HIS A 218 1.93 -20.29 -16.07
N LYS A 219 3.16 -20.73 -16.35
CA LYS A 219 3.53 -21.33 -17.64
C LYS A 219 2.63 -22.50 -18.06
N ASP A 220 2.11 -23.24 -17.08
CA ASP A 220 1.19 -24.37 -17.29
C ASP A 220 -0.30 -23.96 -17.32
N SER A 221 -0.58 -22.68 -17.62
CA SER A 221 -1.90 -22.13 -17.95
C SER A 221 -2.91 -21.99 -16.80
N TYR A 222 -2.47 -22.01 -15.53
CA TYR A 222 -3.34 -21.64 -14.39
C TYR A 222 -3.33 -20.12 -14.17
N ASN A 223 -4.53 -19.53 -14.10
CA ASN A 223 -4.72 -18.12 -13.75
C ASN A 223 -4.67 -17.95 -12.23
N TYR A 224 -3.90 -16.97 -11.75
CA TYR A 224 -3.86 -16.62 -10.33
C TYR A 224 -4.48 -15.24 -10.09
N PHE A 225 -5.53 -15.22 -9.26
CA PHE A 225 -6.28 -14.00 -8.93
C PHE A 225 -5.99 -13.52 -7.52
N LEU A 226 -5.98 -14.41 -6.51
CA LEU A 226 -5.89 -14.03 -5.11
C LEU A 226 -4.45 -13.72 -4.71
N THR A 227 -4.26 -12.68 -3.89
CA THR A 227 -2.92 -12.23 -3.46
C THR A 227 -2.15 -13.34 -2.75
N ASP A 228 -2.81 -14.09 -1.85
CA ASP A 228 -2.15 -15.21 -1.16
C ASP A 228 -1.70 -16.32 -2.12
N HIS A 229 -2.52 -16.65 -3.13
CA HIS A 229 -2.16 -17.67 -4.13
C HIS A 229 -0.99 -17.19 -5.01
N ILE A 230 -1.03 -15.93 -5.46
CA ILE A 230 0.06 -15.31 -6.19
C ILE A 230 1.36 -15.33 -5.36
N SER A 231 1.26 -15.04 -4.06
CA SER A 231 2.41 -15.04 -3.15
C SER A 231 3.01 -16.43 -2.91
N SER A 232 2.20 -17.50 -2.93
CA SER A 232 2.70 -18.87 -2.77
C SER A 232 3.57 -19.33 -3.94
N CYS A 233 3.43 -18.68 -5.10
CA CYS A 233 4.18 -18.97 -6.33
C CYS A 233 5.49 -18.14 -6.43
N GLN A 234 6.05 -17.66 -5.32
CA GLN A 234 7.24 -16.79 -5.32
C GLN A 234 8.47 -17.42 -6.01
N ASN A 235 8.52 -18.75 -6.10
CA ASN A 235 9.58 -19.51 -6.75
C ASN A 235 9.21 -19.99 -8.17
N GLU A 236 8.05 -19.59 -8.69
CA GLU A 236 7.55 -19.98 -10.01
C GLU A 236 7.65 -18.81 -11.00
N GLU A 237 7.69 -19.14 -12.29
CA GLU A 237 7.71 -18.15 -13.36
C GLU A 237 6.27 -17.71 -13.70
N LEU A 238 5.77 -16.70 -12.97
CA LEU A 238 4.50 -16.05 -13.30
C LEU A 238 4.72 -14.87 -14.26
N THR A 239 3.91 -14.78 -15.29
CA THR A 239 3.90 -13.64 -16.23
C THR A 239 2.50 -13.06 -16.37
N TYR A 240 2.42 -11.75 -16.58
CA TYR A 240 1.18 -11.11 -16.99
C TYR A 240 0.92 -11.45 -18.45
N PHE A 241 -0.20 -12.12 -18.69
CA PHE A 241 -0.66 -12.45 -20.02
C PHE A 241 -1.74 -11.47 -20.46
N CYS A 242 -1.62 -10.96 -21.69
CA CYS A 242 -2.65 -10.10 -22.28
C CYS A 242 -3.81 -10.95 -22.79
N ASN A 243 -5.02 -10.67 -22.31
CA ASN A 243 -6.26 -11.17 -22.89
C ASN A 243 -6.92 -10.05 -23.73
N PRO A 244 -6.58 -9.95 -25.04
CA PRO A 244 -7.22 -9.01 -25.94
C PRO A 244 -8.64 -9.50 -26.26
N ASN A 245 -9.64 -9.03 -25.53
CA ASN A 245 -11.03 -9.45 -25.73
C ASN A 245 -11.80 -8.40 -26.51
N HIS A 246 -12.25 -8.71 -27.73
CA HIS A 246 -12.68 -7.66 -28.66
C HIS A 246 -14.01 -6.94 -28.38
N ASP A 247 -14.79 -7.27 -27.33
CA ASP A 247 -16.05 -6.54 -27.06
C ASP A 247 -16.56 -6.55 -25.60
N ASP A 248 -15.98 -7.36 -24.71
CA ASP A 248 -16.54 -7.64 -23.36
C ASP A 248 -15.62 -7.20 -22.20
N HIS A 249 -14.77 -6.19 -22.41
CA HIS A 249 -13.77 -5.76 -21.42
C HIS A 249 -14.39 -5.46 -20.04
N LEU A 250 -15.51 -4.74 -20.02
CA LEU A 250 -16.20 -4.36 -18.80
C LEU A 250 -16.86 -5.55 -18.08
N PHE A 251 -17.27 -6.58 -18.83
CA PHE A 251 -17.74 -7.84 -18.25
C PHE A 251 -16.61 -8.57 -17.52
N HIS A 252 -15.44 -8.67 -18.12
CA HIS A 252 -14.27 -9.29 -17.46
C HIS A 252 -13.82 -8.48 -16.24
N PHE A 253 -13.85 -7.14 -16.34
CA PHE A 253 -13.55 -6.27 -15.20
C PHE A 253 -14.47 -6.56 -14.01
N HIS A 254 -15.79 -6.55 -14.22
CA HIS A 254 -16.74 -6.85 -13.15
C HIS A 254 -16.62 -8.29 -12.64
N SER A 255 -16.42 -9.27 -13.53
CA SER A 255 -16.27 -10.68 -13.15
C SER A 255 -15.07 -10.90 -12.23
N ILE A 256 -13.92 -10.32 -12.57
CA ILE A 256 -12.69 -10.42 -11.78
C ILE A 256 -12.83 -9.63 -10.48
N LEU A 257 -13.38 -8.42 -10.52
CA LEU A 257 -13.63 -7.62 -9.32
C LEU A 257 -14.52 -8.36 -8.33
N LEU A 258 -15.63 -8.94 -8.79
CA LEU A 258 -16.54 -9.71 -7.93
C LEU A 258 -15.89 -10.97 -7.37
N TYR A 259 -15.11 -11.68 -8.18
CA TYR A 259 -14.35 -12.83 -7.70
C TYR A 259 -13.39 -12.42 -6.58
N LEU A 260 -12.64 -11.33 -6.74
CA LEU A 260 -11.72 -10.83 -5.72
C LEU A 260 -12.46 -10.40 -4.45
N LEU A 261 -13.56 -9.64 -4.59
CA LEU A 261 -14.38 -9.21 -3.45
C LEU A 261 -14.95 -10.38 -2.66
N GLN A 262 -15.45 -11.41 -3.34
CA GLN A 262 -16.05 -12.58 -2.69
C GLN A 262 -15.02 -13.48 -2.00
N ASN A 263 -13.77 -13.45 -2.44
CA ASN A 263 -12.70 -14.34 -1.98
C ASN A 263 -11.57 -13.58 -1.27
N THR A 264 -11.83 -12.37 -0.75
CA THR A 264 -10.93 -11.66 0.16
C THR A 264 -11.63 -11.41 1.49
N ARG A 265 -10.92 -11.61 2.59
CA ARG A 265 -11.44 -11.48 3.95
C ARG A 265 -11.07 -10.14 4.59
N THR A 266 -11.98 -9.64 5.41
CA THR A 266 -11.76 -8.57 6.39
C THR A 266 -11.65 -9.17 7.79
N PHE A 267 -10.95 -8.48 8.68
CA PHE A 267 -10.70 -8.92 10.04
C PHE A 267 -11.38 -7.98 11.03
N THR A 268 -11.55 -8.46 12.25
CA THR A 268 -12.11 -7.67 13.33
C THR A 268 -11.21 -6.49 13.65
N PHE A 269 -11.78 -5.28 13.58
CA PHE A 269 -11.13 -4.07 14.05
C PHE A 269 -11.03 -4.03 15.58
N LYS A 270 -9.86 -3.65 16.10
CA LYS A 270 -9.64 -3.38 17.53
C LYS A 270 -9.18 -1.94 17.71
N LEU A 271 -10.03 -1.11 18.32
CA LEU A 271 -9.75 0.32 18.54
C LEU A 271 -8.45 0.55 19.33
N SER A 272 -8.18 -0.30 20.32
CA SER A 272 -6.97 -0.23 21.16
C SER A 272 -5.68 -0.29 20.34
N ASP A 273 -5.68 -1.04 19.24
CA ASP A 273 -4.48 -1.30 18.45
C ASP A 273 -4.06 -0.06 17.64
N TYR A 274 -5.00 0.88 17.44
CA TYR A 274 -4.80 2.14 16.73
C TYR A 274 -4.67 3.36 17.66
N TYR A 275 -4.83 3.19 18.97
CA TYR A 275 -4.84 4.30 19.94
C TYR A 275 -3.54 5.10 19.93
N ASN A 276 -2.40 4.41 19.83
CA ASN A 276 -1.09 5.04 19.73
C ASN A 276 -0.21 4.22 18.78
N LEU A 277 0.02 4.77 17.59
CA LEU A 277 0.79 4.16 16.50
C LEU A 277 2.28 4.50 16.62
N GLY A 278 3.14 3.59 16.16
CA GLY A 278 4.59 3.79 16.19
C GLY A 278 5.08 4.82 15.17
N ASN A 279 6.33 5.23 15.36
CA ASN A 279 7.11 6.00 14.40
C ASN A 279 7.59 5.09 13.26
N ILE A 280 7.70 5.63 12.04
CA ILE A 280 8.01 4.84 10.84
C ILE A 280 9.11 5.47 10.05
N ASP A 281 10.03 4.62 9.62
CA ASP A 281 10.97 4.95 8.58
C ASP A 281 10.50 4.39 7.24
N PHE A 282 10.06 5.30 6.37
CA PHE A 282 9.59 4.95 5.02
C PHE A 282 10.70 4.39 4.11
N ASN A 283 11.97 4.66 4.40
CA ASN A 283 13.09 4.15 3.60
C ASN A 283 13.34 2.67 3.86
N THR A 284 13.25 2.26 5.13
CA THR A 284 13.53 0.87 5.56
C THR A 284 12.26 0.04 5.71
N ASN A 285 11.09 0.67 5.70
CA ASN A 285 9.79 0.06 6.01
C ASN A 285 9.78 -0.63 7.40
N ILE A 286 10.54 -0.05 8.33
CA ILE A 286 10.61 -0.45 9.72
C ILE A 286 9.83 0.59 10.54
N SER A 287 8.98 0.09 11.43
CA SER A 287 8.29 0.90 12.43
C SER A 287 8.85 0.60 13.81
N PHE A 288 8.82 1.59 14.70
CA PHE A 288 9.19 1.42 16.09
C PHE A 288 8.31 2.26 17.02
N LYS A 289 8.09 1.78 18.24
CA LYS A 289 7.33 2.48 19.27
C LYS A 289 8.04 2.42 20.60
N PHE A 290 8.09 3.53 21.34
CA PHE A 290 8.62 3.53 22.70
C PHE A 290 7.59 2.96 23.68
N MET A 291 8.03 2.04 24.55
CA MET A 291 7.10 1.33 25.44
C MET A 291 6.58 2.16 26.61
N PHE A 292 7.24 3.26 26.94
CA PHE A 292 6.86 4.13 28.05
C PHE A 292 5.97 5.32 27.64
N GLY A 293 5.37 5.25 26.43
CA GLY A 293 4.39 6.21 25.93
C GLY A 293 4.99 7.51 25.39
N GLU A 294 4.11 8.46 25.04
CA GLU A 294 4.44 9.67 24.28
C GLU A 294 5.44 10.59 24.99
N HIS A 295 5.47 10.58 26.32
CA HIS A 295 6.44 11.39 27.09
C HIS A 295 7.90 10.97 26.83
N HIS A 296 8.14 9.69 26.51
CA HIS A 296 9.46 9.18 26.18
C HIS A 296 9.86 9.43 24.71
N GLU A 297 8.93 9.94 23.90
CA GLU A 297 9.18 10.32 22.51
C GLU A 297 9.70 11.76 22.38
N LEU A 298 9.99 12.43 23.50
CA LEU A 298 10.53 13.79 23.49
C LEU A 298 12.03 13.79 23.80
N MET A 299 12.78 14.58 23.03
CA MET A 299 14.17 14.95 23.31
C MET A 299 14.29 16.46 23.55
N THR A 300 15.24 16.82 24.40
CA THR A 300 15.67 18.21 24.59
C THR A 300 17.03 18.43 23.94
N CYS A 301 17.29 19.65 23.45
CA CYS A 301 18.59 20.01 22.92
C CYS A 301 19.32 20.96 23.87
N ASP A 302 20.53 20.61 24.32
CA ASP A 302 21.33 21.44 25.24
C ASP A 302 21.49 22.90 24.75
N LYS A 303 21.65 23.09 23.44
CA LYS A 303 21.82 24.42 22.82
C LYS A 303 20.54 25.27 22.80
N HIS A 304 19.39 24.64 22.97
CA HIS A 304 18.07 25.29 22.93
C HIS A 304 17.25 25.04 24.21
N LYS A 305 17.90 24.56 25.29
CA LYS A 305 17.25 24.28 26.58
C LYS A 305 16.60 25.54 27.18
N GLY A 306 17.16 26.73 26.91
CA GLY A 306 16.61 28.00 27.37
C GLY A 306 15.30 28.44 26.69
N ASP A 307 14.90 27.78 25.59
CA ASP A 307 13.67 28.09 24.86
C ASP A 307 12.53 27.10 25.16
N ASP A 308 12.69 26.22 26.16
CA ASP A 308 11.83 25.05 26.40
C ASP A 308 11.62 24.19 25.12
N TYR A 309 12.60 24.21 24.22
CA TYR A 309 12.47 23.55 22.93
C TYR A 309 12.62 22.03 23.06
N GLN A 310 11.54 21.32 22.78
CA GLN A 310 11.49 19.87 22.65
C GLN A 310 11.26 19.47 21.19
N TYR A 311 11.72 18.27 20.84
CA TYR A 311 11.51 17.69 19.52
C TYR A 311 11.31 16.18 19.62
N LEU A 312 10.75 15.58 18.57
CA LEU A 312 10.46 14.16 18.51
C LEU A 312 11.75 13.33 18.51
N LYS A 313 11.78 12.30 19.34
CA LYS A 313 12.85 11.32 19.47
C LYS A 313 12.72 10.28 18.37
N THR A 314 13.48 10.45 17.31
CA THR A 314 13.47 9.55 16.16
C THR A 314 14.77 8.76 16.10
N ILE A 315 14.71 7.45 15.87
CA ILE A 315 15.91 6.64 15.59
C ILE A 315 16.33 6.90 14.13
N LYS A 316 17.61 7.16 13.88
CA LYS A 316 18.12 7.35 12.51
C LYS A 316 17.87 6.09 11.67
N SER A 317 17.49 6.26 10.41
CA SER A 317 17.21 5.15 9.47
C SER A 317 18.30 4.07 9.44
N GLU A 318 19.56 4.48 9.32
CA GLU A 318 20.73 3.58 9.29
C GLU A 318 20.87 2.74 10.58
N ASN A 319 20.53 3.34 11.72
CA ASN A 319 20.60 2.68 13.02
C ASN A 319 19.41 1.75 13.23
N LEU A 320 18.22 2.12 12.77
CA LEU A 320 17.02 1.30 12.91
C LEU A 320 17.16 -0.05 12.20
N GLU A 321 17.70 -0.03 10.97
CA GLU A 321 17.99 -1.25 10.22
C GLU A 321 19.10 -2.09 10.87
N LYS A 322 20.17 -1.44 11.34
CA LYS A 322 21.26 -2.10 12.07
C LYS A 322 20.77 -2.79 13.34
N ILE A 323 19.92 -2.11 14.13
CA ILE A 323 19.33 -2.66 15.36
C ILE A 323 18.51 -3.91 15.02
N TYR A 324 17.59 -3.82 14.06
CA TYR A 324 16.74 -4.96 13.68
C TYR A 324 17.56 -6.17 13.25
N ASN A 325 18.53 -5.98 12.36
CA ASN A 325 19.39 -7.05 11.85
C ASN A 325 20.27 -7.66 12.95
N SER A 326 20.69 -6.86 13.94
CA SER A 326 21.50 -7.35 15.06
C SER A 326 20.71 -8.20 16.05
N VAL A 327 19.39 -8.01 16.18
CA VAL A 327 18.58 -8.68 17.22
C VAL A 327 17.71 -9.81 16.68
N ILE A 328 17.38 -9.83 15.38
CA ILE A 328 16.40 -10.80 14.84
C ILE A 328 16.73 -12.26 15.14
N ASN A 329 18.02 -12.63 15.11
CA ASN A 329 18.48 -14.01 15.33
C ASN A 329 19.11 -14.24 16.71
N THR A 330 19.00 -13.29 17.64
CA THR A 330 19.50 -13.47 19.01
C THR A 330 18.47 -14.14 19.90
N GLN A 331 18.93 -14.74 21.00
CA GLN A 331 18.05 -15.28 22.03
C GLN A 331 17.21 -14.17 22.67
N PHE A 332 16.07 -14.58 23.21
CA PHE A 332 15.27 -13.75 24.10
C PHE A 332 15.82 -13.82 25.52
N TYR A 333 15.67 -12.72 26.24
CA TYR A 333 15.92 -12.64 27.67
C TYR A 333 14.59 -12.39 28.37
N ASP A 334 14.41 -13.03 29.52
CA ASP A 334 13.32 -12.66 30.43
C ASP A 334 13.65 -11.30 31.03
N GLU A 335 12.77 -10.32 30.84
CA GLU A 335 12.95 -8.98 31.39
C GLU A 335 13.02 -9.01 32.92
N ASN A 336 12.31 -9.94 33.59
CA ASN A 336 12.37 -10.13 35.04
C ASN A 336 13.75 -10.64 35.51
N PHE A 337 14.46 -11.35 34.64
CA PHE A 337 15.84 -11.80 34.92
C PHE A 337 16.84 -10.64 34.82
N ILE A 338 16.54 -9.64 33.99
CA ILE A 338 17.36 -8.43 33.84
C ILE A 338 17.01 -7.42 34.93
N LEU A 339 15.72 -7.16 35.18
CA LEU A 339 15.19 -6.21 36.14
C LEU A 339 14.74 -6.95 37.39
N PHE A 340 15.51 -6.91 38.48
CA PHE A 340 15.07 -7.45 39.77
C PHE A 340 13.64 -6.95 40.11
N ASN A 341 12.65 -7.86 40.05
CA ASN A 341 11.26 -7.73 40.51
C ASN A 341 10.34 -6.68 39.85
N ILE A 342 9.95 -6.83 38.58
CA ILE A 342 8.64 -6.34 38.10
C ILE A 342 8.02 -7.34 37.12
N HIS A 343 7.03 -8.11 37.59
CA HIS A 343 6.24 -9.04 36.77
C HIS A 343 5.70 -8.37 35.49
N SER A 344 6.25 -8.75 34.34
CA SER A 344 5.50 -8.79 33.08
C SER A 344 6.06 -9.89 32.16
N ASP A 345 5.17 -10.64 31.51
CA ASP A 345 5.50 -11.66 30.51
C ASP A 345 5.98 -11.02 29.20
N ASN A 346 7.14 -10.34 29.22
CA ASN A 346 7.70 -9.73 28.02
C ASN A 346 9.13 -10.21 27.79
N LEU A 347 9.26 -11.27 26.98
CA LEU A 347 10.53 -11.64 26.38
C LEU A 347 11.06 -10.45 25.56
N VAL A 348 12.29 -10.04 25.85
CA VAL A 348 12.99 -8.93 25.17
C VAL A 348 14.25 -9.42 24.49
N LYS A 349 14.69 -8.69 23.45
CA LYS A 349 16.03 -8.84 22.87
C LYS A 349 16.86 -7.62 23.22
N ILE A 350 18.17 -7.78 23.36
CA ILE A 350 19.08 -6.69 23.73
C ILE A 350 19.94 -6.35 22.53
N TYR A 351 19.97 -5.07 22.14
CA TYR A 351 20.92 -4.59 21.14
C TYR A 351 22.34 -4.59 21.73
N ASN A 352 23.12 -5.60 21.36
CA ASN A 352 24.50 -5.80 21.81
C ASN A 352 25.36 -6.39 20.67
N PRO A 353 25.61 -5.61 19.61
CA PRO A 353 26.34 -6.09 18.42
C PRO A 353 27.77 -6.53 18.74
N GLU A 354 28.38 -6.02 19.82
CA GLU A 354 29.75 -6.33 20.23
C GLU A 354 29.83 -7.48 21.23
N LYS A 355 28.67 -8.05 21.63
CA LYS A 355 28.56 -9.16 22.60
C LYS A 355 29.27 -8.87 23.93
N LEU A 356 29.19 -7.63 24.40
CA LEU A 356 29.74 -7.21 25.69
C LEU A 356 28.93 -7.82 26.84
N GLU A 357 29.51 -7.84 28.03
CA GLU A 357 28.76 -8.16 29.25
C GLU A 357 27.61 -7.16 29.44
N LEU A 358 26.45 -7.66 29.91
CA LEU A 358 25.23 -6.86 30.00
C LEU A 358 25.28 -5.79 31.10
N ASP A 359 25.90 -6.11 32.24
CA ASP A 359 26.00 -5.20 33.38
C ASP A 359 26.61 -3.82 33.02
N PRO A 360 27.80 -3.75 32.39
CA PRO A 360 28.42 -2.46 32.08
C PRO A 360 27.68 -1.64 31.00
N ILE A 361 26.91 -2.29 30.12
CA ILE A 361 26.21 -1.58 29.04
C ILE A 361 24.80 -1.12 29.44
N LEU A 362 24.18 -1.79 30.42
CA LEU A 362 22.83 -1.46 30.90
C LEU A 362 22.83 -0.58 32.16
N LYS A 363 23.89 -0.63 32.99
CA LYS A 363 23.98 0.13 34.25
C LYS A 363 24.88 1.36 34.09
N TYR A 364 24.42 2.51 34.59
CA TYR A 364 25.20 3.74 34.66
C TYR A 364 25.98 3.84 35.98
N ASP A 365 25.40 3.32 37.06
CA ASP A 365 26.03 3.11 38.37
C ASP A 365 25.62 1.74 38.94
N LYS A 366 26.02 1.39 40.17
CA LYS A 366 25.74 0.05 40.75
C LYS A 366 24.24 -0.31 40.80
N ASN A 367 23.32 0.65 40.76
CA ASN A 367 21.89 0.44 40.99
C ASN A 367 20.97 0.97 39.88
N THR A 368 21.44 1.86 39.01
CA THR A 368 20.60 2.56 38.04
C THR A 368 20.81 1.99 36.64
N MET A 369 19.78 1.33 36.10
CA MET A 369 19.75 0.96 34.70
C MET A 369 19.31 2.13 33.83
N ILE A 370 19.99 2.32 32.70
CA ILE A 370 19.63 3.31 31.70
C ILE A 370 19.53 2.59 30.37
N TYR A 371 18.32 2.57 29.80
CA TYR A 371 18.04 1.97 28.51
C TYR A 371 16.77 2.59 27.91
N GLU A 372 16.59 2.38 26.61
CA GLU A 372 15.31 2.61 25.95
C GLU A 372 14.67 1.27 25.61
N LYS A 373 13.36 1.17 25.84
CA LYS A 373 12.58 -0.01 25.46
C LYS A 373 11.69 0.34 24.29
N ILE A 374 11.90 -0.35 23.19
CA ILE A 374 11.17 -0.14 21.95
C ILE A 374 10.54 -1.43 21.44
N ILE A 375 9.43 -1.32 20.74
CA ILE A 375 8.87 -2.39 19.92
C ILE A 375 9.26 -2.05 18.49
N ILE A 376 10.05 -2.91 17.84
CA ILE A 376 10.37 -2.78 16.41
C ILE A 376 9.49 -3.74 15.63
N ASN A 377 8.98 -3.29 14.48
CA ASN A 377 8.32 -4.16 13.52
C ASN A 377 8.84 -3.93 12.10
N LYS A 378 9.32 -4.99 11.46
CA LYS A 378 9.62 -5.05 10.02
C LYS A 378 8.80 -6.19 9.41
N LEU A 379 7.96 -5.88 8.43
CA LEU A 379 7.16 -6.85 7.67
C LEU A 379 6.26 -7.78 8.54
N GLY A 380 5.79 -7.31 9.69
CA GLY A 380 4.95 -8.08 10.61
C GLY A 380 5.71 -8.81 11.72
N ASN A 381 7.04 -8.83 11.68
CA ASN A 381 7.86 -9.40 12.74
C ASN A 381 8.06 -8.37 13.87
N LYS A 382 7.18 -8.42 14.88
CA LYS A 382 7.24 -7.56 16.08
C LYS A 382 8.24 -8.11 17.09
N ILE A 383 9.20 -7.28 17.51
CA ILE A 383 10.26 -7.63 18.46
C ILE A 383 10.33 -6.54 19.53
N ASN A 384 10.28 -6.95 20.80
CA ASN A 384 10.60 -6.06 21.93
C ASN A 384 12.12 -5.97 22.07
N VAL A 385 12.67 -4.77 22.03
CA VAL A 385 14.11 -4.51 22.05
C VAL A 385 14.48 -3.53 23.16
N LEU A 386 15.50 -3.90 23.93
CA LEU A 386 16.21 -3.01 24.84
C LEU A 386 17.42 -2.41 24.12
N LEU A 387 17.49 -1.08 24.13
CA LEU A 387 18.63 -0.30 23.66
C LEU A 387 19.44 0.18 24.88
N PRO A 388 20.60 -0.42 25.16
CA PRO A 388 21.44 0.00 26.29
C PRO A 388 21.95 1.44 26.11
N TRP A 389 22.05 2.22 27.20
CA TRP A 389 22.56 3.60 27.17
C TRP A 389 23.93 3.73 26.50
N TYR A 390 24.78 2.72 26.70
CA TYR A 390 26.10 2.65 26.10
C TYR A 390 26.03 2.79 24.57
N TYR A 391 25.15 2.03 23.91
CA TYR A 391 25.00 2.10 22.46
C TYR A 391 24.25 3.35 22.00
N ILE A 392 23.28 3.84 22.79
CA ILE A 392 22.59 5.11 22.52
C ILE A 392 23.60 6.25 22.35
N LEU A 393 24.57 6.35 23.26
CA LEU A 393 25.61 7.39 23.22
C LEU A 393 26.70 7.07 22.20
N LYS A 394 27.25 5.85 22.23
CA LYS A 394 28.38 5.45 21.37
C LYS A 394 28.05 5.57 19.89
N GLU A 395 26.85 5.18 19.49
CA GLU A 395 26.44 5.13 18.10
C GLU A 395 25.55 6.32 17.69
N ASN A 396 25.26 7.24 18.63
CA ASN A 396 24.36 8.36 18.43
C ASN A 396 23.04 7.92 17.74
N LEU A 397 22.31 7.01 18.39
CA LEU A 397 21.21 6.28 17.75
C LEU A 397 20.07 7.18 17.24
N PHE A 398 19.84 8.31 17.91
CA PHE A 398 18.74 9.22 17.62
C PHE A 398 19.14 10.36 16.67
N GLU A 399 18.15 10.93 15.99
CA GLU A 399 18.30 12.10 15.15
C GLU A 399 18.74 13.34 15.95
N ASP A 400 19.60 14.16 15.34
CA ASP A 400 20.04 15.41 15.95
C ASP A 400 18.91 16.45 15.96
N CYS A 401 19.05 17.45 16.84
CA CYS A 401 18.08 18.54 16.95
C CYS A 401 17.79 19.24 15.59
N PRO A 402 16.52 19.28 15.14
CA PRO A 402 16.15 19.88 13.85
C PRO A 402 16.49 21.37 13.73
N ARG A 403 16.40 22.14 14.82
CA ARG A 403 16.79 23.56 14.84
C ARG A 403 18.30 23.72 14.66
N CYS A 404 19.11 22.89 15.30
CA CYS A 404 20.57 22.89 15.12
C CYS A 404 20.94 22.62 13.67
N GLN A 405 20.32 21.59 13.07
CA GLN A 405 20.55 21.23 11.67
C GLN A 405 20.18 22.37 10.72
N ARG A 406 19.00 22.99 10.89
CA ARG A 406 18.59 24.15 10.07
C ARG A 406 19.59 25.32 10.17
N ASN A 407 20.05 25.64 11.37
CA ASN A 407 21.02 26.71 11.60
C ASN A 407 22.37 26.41 10.92
N LEU A 408 22.81 25.15 10.92
CA LEU A 408 24.00 24.69 10.20
C LEU A 408 23.81 24.82 8.68
N THR A 409 22.69 24.35 8.12
CA THR A 409 22.39 24.45 6.69
C THR A 409 22.35 25.91 6.22
N GLN A 410 21.73 26.80 7.00
CA GLN A 410 21.70 28.24 6.69
C GLN A 410 23.09 28.87 6.73
N LYS A 411 23.94 28.50 7.70
CA LYS A 411 25.34 28.96 7.73
C LYS A 411 26.13 28.49 6.50
N ILE A 412 25.99 27.22 6.12
CA ILE A 412 26.66 26.65 4.94
C ILE A 412 26.18 27.36 3.66
N ASN A 413 24.88 27.60 3.52
CA ASN A 413 24.32 28.30 2.37
C ASN A 413 24.76 29.78 2.29
N ARG A 414 24.89 30.45 3.44
CA ARG A 414 25.47 31.82 3.54
C ARG A 414 26.96 31.86 3.19
N GLN A 415 27.71 30.81 3.50
CA GLN A 415 29.12 30.70 3.11
C GLN A 415 29.27 30.42 1.61
N LYS A 416 28.44 29.54 1.04
CA LYS A 416 28.41 29.25 -0.41
C LYS A 416 28.00 30.45 -1.26
N THR A 417 27.13 31.32 -0.74
CA THR A 417 26.72 32.57 -1.43
C THR A 417 27.81 33.64 -1.36
N LYS A 418 28.56 33.76 -0.24
CA LYS A 418 29.75 34.63 -0.15
C LYS A 418 30.91 34.18 -1.05
N LEU A 419 31.02 32.89 -1.36
CA LEU A 419 32.01 32.36 -2.31
C LEU A 419 31.61 32.53 -3.79
N LYS A 420 30.37 32.94 -4.08
CA LYS A 420 29.83 33.13 -5.44
C LYS A 420 29.60 34.60 -5.81
N SER A 421 29.84 35.54 -4.91
CA SER A 421 29.87 36.98 -5.23
C SER A 421 31.25 37.32 -5.82
N PRO A 422 31.34 37.70 -7.11
CA PRO A 422 32.63 38.09 -7.69
C PRO A 422 33.04 39.45 -7.12
N SER A 423 34.26 39.52 -6.59
CA SER A 423 35.04 40.76 -6.47
C SER A 423 35.53 41.20 -7.84
#